data_AF-A0A9P5GG58-F1
#
_entry.id   AF-A0A9P5GG58-F1
#
_cell.length_a   1.000
_cell.length_b   1.000
_cell.length_c   1.000
_cell.angle_alpha   90.00
_cell.angle_beta   90.00
_cell.angle_gamma   90.00
#
_symmetry.space_group_name_H-M   'P 1'
#
loop_
_entity.id
_entity.type
_entity.pdbx_description
1 polymer ?
#
loop_
_entity_poly.entity_id
_entity_poly.type
_entity_poly.pdbx_seq_one_letter_code
_entity_poly.pdbx_strand_id
1 'polypeptide(L)' 'MPMPRYKEGDKVSYKPVGGAQSRTSMSTGLILENLGGRSASDDEPRYKIENLHTHKSSNIKEGNIEGPAE' A
#
# COMPACT_ATOMS: atom_id res chain seq x y z
N MET A 1 12.90 -16.46 4.52
CA MET A 1 12.26 -15.21 4.99
C MET A 1 11.57 -14.59 3.78
N PRO A 2 10.23 -14.48 3.75
CA PRO A 2 9.57 -13.79 2.65
C PRO A 2 10.05 -12.34 2.66
N MET A 3 10.65 -11.92 1.54
CA MET A 3 11.23 -10.59 1.39
C MET A 3 10.09 -9.58 1.32
N PRO A 4 10.09 -8.49 2.12
CA PRO A 4 9.10 -7.45 1.96
C PRO A 4 9.20 -6.89 0.54
N ARG A 5 8.09 -6.91 -0.20
CA ARG A 5 8.04 -6.44 -1.60
C ARG A 5 8.34 -4.94 -1.71
N TYR A 6 8.06 -4.19 -0.66
CA TYR A 6 8.23 -2.74 -0.59
C TYR A 6 8.91 -2.35 0.72
N LYS A 7 9.77 -1.33 0.69
CA LYS A 7 10.53 -0.85 1.85
C LYS A 7 10.03 0.53 2.28
N GLU A 8 10.26 0.87 3.54
CA GLU A 8 10.03 2.22 4.06
C GLU A 8 10.82 3.25 3.25
N GLY A 9 10.15 4.29 2.76
CA GLY A 9 10.68 5.29 1.84
C GLY A 9 10.35 5.05 0.37
N ASP A 10 9.89 3.86 -0.03
CA ASP A 10 9.57 3.57 -1.43
C ASP A 10 8.28 4.28 -1.86
N LYS A 11 8.30 4.85 -3.08
CA LYS A 11 7.09 5.38 -3.72
C LYS A 11 6.36 4.24 -4.41
N VAL A 12 5.08 4.10 -4.11
CA VAL A 12 4.21 3.07 -4.67
C VAL A 12 2.92 3.69 -5.18
N SER A 13 2.39 3.11 -6.25
CA SER A 13 1.05 3.40 -6.74
C SER A 13 0.06 2.43 -6.13
N TYR A 14 -0.99 2.97 -5.51
CA TYR A 14 -2.00 2.18 -4.83
C TYR A 14 -3.40 2.75 -5.06
N LYS A 15 -4.42 1.93 -4.81
CA LYS A 15 -5.83 2.35 -4.88
C LYS A 15 -6.39 2.53 -3.46
N PRO A 16 -6.66 3.78 -3.00
CA PRO A 16 -7.09 4.04 -1.63
C PRO A 16 -8.53 3.58 -1.32
N VAL A 17 -9.42 3.58 -2.33
CA VAL A 17 -10.84 3.26 -2.16
C VAL A 17 -11.38 2.59 -3.42
N GLY A 18 -12.14 1.51 -3.24
CA GLY A 18 -12.96 0.92 -4.30
C GLY A 18 -12.35 -0.33 -4.91
N GLY A 19 -13.10 -1.43 -4.86
CA GLY A 19 -12.75 -2.68 -5.54
C GLY A 19 -12.67 -2.51 -7.07
N ALA A 20 -12.44 -3.62 -7.77
CA ALA A 20 -12.10 -3.69 -9.20
C ALA A 20 -12.94 -2.85 -10.20
N GLN A 21 -14.10 -2.32 -9.80
CA GLN A 21 -14.98 -1.47 -10.62
C GLN A 21 -14.98 0.03 -10.29
N SER A 22 -14.23 0.49 -9.29
CA SER A 22 -14.24 1.91 -8.94
C SER A 22 -13.34 2.73 -9.87
N ARG A 23 -13.90 3.82 -10.43
CA ARG A 23 -13.18 4.91 -11.14
C ARG A 23 -12.22 5.70 -10.23
N THR A 24 -11.81 5.14 -9.10
CA THR A 24 -10.94 5.83 -8.15
C THR A 24 -9.56 5.98 -8.78
N SER A 25 -9.11 7.22 -8.93
CA SER A 25 -7.78 7.54 -9.43
C SER A 25 -6.72 6.81 -8.60
N MET A 26 -5.81 6.15 -9.30
CA MET A 26 -4.59 5.60 -8.67
C MET A 26 -3.89 6.75 -7.94
N SER A 27 -3.50 6.48 -6.70
CA SER A 27 -2.81 7.46 -5.88
C SER A 27 -1.36 7.04 -5.71
N THR A 28 -0.45 8.00 -5.77
CA THR A 28 0.94 7.78 -5.41
C THR A 28 1.11 8.06 -3.94
N GLY A 29 1.77 7.14 -3.25
CA GLY A 29 2.13 7.34 -1.87
C GLY A 29 3.47 6.73 -1.52
N LEU A 30 3.98 7.14 -0.38
CA LEU A 30 5.27 6.74 0.16
C LEU A 30 5.05 5.71 1.26
N ILE A 31 5.69 4.55 1.16
CA ILE A 31 5.64 3.52 2.20
C ILE A 31 6.29 4.12 3.45
N LEU A 32 5.52 4.29 4.51
CA LEU A 32 6.01 4.75 5.80
C LEU A 32 6.49 3.59 6.66
N GLU A 33 5.71 2.51 6.73
CA GLU A 33 5.96 1.38 7.64
C GLU A 33 5.30 0.11 7.11
N ASN A 34 5.96 -1.05 7.27
CA ASN A 34 5.30 -2.35 7.08
C ASN A 34 4.58 -2.72 8.37
N LEU A 35 3.24 -2.74 8.33
CA LEU A 35 2.42 -3.09 9.48
C LEU A 35 2.30 -4.61 9.69
N GLY A 36 2.73 -5.40 8.71
CA GLY A 36 2.63 -6.85 8.70
C GLY A 36 1.19 -7.39 8.67
N GLY A 37 1.06 -8.71 8.48
CA GLY A 37 -0.17 -9.46 8.74
C GLY A 37 -0.10 -10.05 10.15
N ARG A 38 -1.01 -9.66 11.04
CA ARG A 38 -0.91 -10.02 12.48
C ARG A 38 -1.29 -11.45 12.85
N SER A 39 -1.70 -12.29 11.90
CA SER A 39 -2.03 -13.69 12.18
C SER A 39 -1.77 -14.54 10.95
N ALA A 40 -1.41 -15.81 11.16
CA ALA A 40 -1.22 -16.86 10.15
C ALA A 40 -2.47 -17.18 9.28
N SER A 41 -3.49 -16.32 9.27
CA SER A 41 -4.73 -16.42 8.48
C SER A 41 -5.10 -15.12 7.75
N ASP A 42 -4.34 -14.03 7.92
CA ASP A 42 -4.46 -12.81 7.08
C ASP A 42 -3.28 -12.88 6.09
N ASP A 43 -3.50 -13.55 4.96
CA ASP A 43 -2.45 -13.94 4.00
C ASP A 43 -1.73 -12.73 3.35
N GLU A 44 -2.30 -11.52 3.48
CA GLU A 44 -1.76 -10.32 2.85
C GLU A 44 -1.15 -9.34 3.87
N PRO A 45 0.16 -9.00 3.72
CA PRO A 45 0.77 -7.96 4.52
C PRO A 45 0.14 -6.59 4.23
N ARG A 46 0.10 -5.74 5.25
CA ARG A 46 -0.40 -4.37 5.15
C ARG A 46 0.75 -3.40 5.26
N TYR A 47 0.69 -2.33 4.47
CA TYR A 47 1.66 -1.27 4.44
C TYR A 47 0.98 0.05 4.79
N LYS A 48 1.62 0.83 5.65
CA LYS A 48 1.23 2.21 5.91
C LYS A 48 1.82 3.05 4.79
N ILE A 49 0.96 3.69 4.01
CA ILE A 49 1.35 4.52 2.88
C ILE A 49 0.89 5.96 3.14
N GLU A 50 1.80 6.92 3.00
CA GLU A 50 1.48 8.33 2.99
C GLU A 50 1.16 8.80 1.57
N ASN A 51 -0.06 9.26 1.37
CA ASN A 51 -0.47 9.83 0.10
C ASN A 51 0.31 11.13 -0.17
N LEU A 52 1.08 11.19 -1.25
CA LEU A 52 1.90 12.37 -1.57
C LEU A 52 1.06 13.58 -2.03
N HIS A 53 -0.20 13.36 -2.42
CA HIS A 53 -1.09 14.42 -2.87
C HIS A 53 -1.84 15.11 -1.72
N THR A 54 -2.25 14.33 -0.71
CA THR A 54 -3.04 14.82 0.44
C THR A 54 -2.26 14.86 1.75
N HIS A 55 -1.04 14.32 1.78
CA HIS A 55 -0.20 14.13 2.97
C HIS A 55 -0.88 13.34 4.09
N LYS A 56 -1.84 12.48 3.74
CA LYS A 56 -2.52 11.59 4.68
C LYS A 56 -1.90 10.21 4.66
N SER A 57 -1.62 9.67 5.84
CA SER A 57 -1.24 8.26 5.98
C SER A 57 -2.48 7.35 5.97
N SER A 58 -2.38 6.23 5.27
CA SER A 58 -3.45 5.24 5.11
C SER A 58 -2.86 3.83 5.15
N ASN A 59 -3.63 2.88 5.69
CA ASN A 59 -3.22 1.48 5.77
C ASN A 59 -3.77 0.75 4.55
N ILE A 60 -2.87 0.29 3.68
CA ILE A 60 -3.20 -0.30 2.39
C ILE A 60 -2.68 -1.74 2.38
N LYS A 61 -3.51 -2.67 1.90
CA LYS A 61 -3.12 -4.08 1.72
C LYS A 61 -2.18 -4.20 0.54
N GLU A 62 -1.25 -5.16 0.59
CA GLU A 62 -0.33 -5.41 -0.52
C GLU A 62 -1.06 -5.62 -1.86
N GLY A 63 -2.19 -6.34 -1.88
CA GLY A 63 -2.97 -6.55 -3.10
C GLY A 63 -3.64 -5.30 -3.66
N ASN A 64 -3.73 -4.20 -2.90
CA ASN A 64 -4.20 -2.90 -3.40
C ASN A 64 -3.05 -2.01 -3.91
N ILE A 65 -1.81 -2.45 -3.76
CA ILE A 65 -0.62 -1.78 -4.28
C ILE A 65 -0.37 -2.35 -5.69
N GLU A 66 -0.47 -1.50 -6.69
CA GLU A 66 -0.34 -1.91 -8.10
C GLU A 66 1.14 -2.10 -8.47
N GLY A 67 2.05 -1.38 -7.80
CA GLY A 67 3.49 -1.50 -8.00
C GLY A 67 4.27 -0.28 -7.52
N PRO A 68 5.59 -0.25 -7.73
CA PRO A 68 6.41 0.93 -7.53
C PRO A 68 5.97 2.06 -8.47
N ALA A 69 5.92 3.28 -7.96
CA ALA A 69 5.66 4.48 -8.76
C ALA A 69 7.00 5.04 -9.26
N GLU A 70 7.19 5.09 -10.58
CA GLU A 70 8.36 5.68 -11.25
C GLU A 70 8.40 7.22 -11.11
#